data_AF-A0A7L1WD03-F1
#
_entry.id   AF-A0A7L1WD03-F1
#
_cell.length_a   1.000
_cell.length_b   1.000
_cell.length_c   1.000
_cell.angle_alpha   90.00
_cell.angle_beta   90.00
_cell.angle_gamma   90.00
#
_symmetry.space_group_name_H-M   'P 1'
#
loop_
_entity.id
_entity.type
_entity.pdbx_description
1 polymer ?
#
loop_
_entity_poly.entity_id
_entity_poly.type
_entity_poly.pdbx_seq_one_letter_code
_entity_poly.pdbx_strand_id
1 'polypeptide(L)'
;LGFPYTKTCRLTNTSAVPLTFKLRMWDDGTQRAVSSFDQIRKENDPSWRKGIHFYVEPREFTINPSQGTIPPQGHQDIEVTLCSNTLMEFYRPMLVDLEGFGKGVASVIITARCLVPKLHVSPQILHYGNCHLKVPYEKKFVVVNKTHLPGCYGLIPQKRKEDSPVFYSSPKPCGIVQPHSTAEIPIITEVQALGNH
;
A
#
# COMPACT_ATOMS: atom_id res chain seq x y z
N LEU A 1 -4.18 1.58 1.41
CA LEU A 1 -3.16 0.62 0.92
C LEU A 1 -1.98 0.64 1.84
N GLY A 2 -1.42 -0.53 2.09
CA GLY A 2 -0.26 -0.74 2.93
C GLY A 2 1.01 -1.01 2.13
N PHE A 3 2.09 -1.14 2.90
CA PHE A 3 3.40 -1.52 2.42
C PHE A 3 3.60 -3.01 2.70
N PRO A 4 4.11 -3.80 1.73
CA PRO A 4 4.40 -5.21 1.95
C PRO A 4 5.35 -5.40 3.14
N TYR A 5 5.00 -6.31 4.04
CA TYR A 5 5.80 -6.64 5.21
C TYR A 5 5.95 -8.15 5.34
N THR A 6 7.19 -8.62 5.45
CA THR A 6 7.52 -10.06 5.49
C THR A 6 7.98 -10.49 6.88
N LYS A 7 7.48 -11.63 7.34
CA LYS A 7 7.97 -12.38 8.49
C LYS A 7 8.31 -13.79 8.08
N THR A 8 9.29 -14.38 8.75
CA THR A 8 9.70 -15.77 8.52
C THR A 8 9.19 -16.65 9.65
N CYS A 9 8.65 -17.82 9.30
CA CYS A 9 8.41 -18.93 10.21
C CYS A 9 9.13 -20.19 9.70
N ARG A 10 9.26 -21.21 10.55
CA ARG A 10 10.01 -22.43 10.21
C ARG A 10 9.11 -23.65 10.31
N LEU A 11 9.10 -24.46 9.26
CA LEU A 11 8.55 -25.82 9.29
C LEU A 11 9.68 -26.81 9.58
N THR A 12 9.46 -27.72 10.53
CA THR A 12 10.45 -28.73 10.90
C THR A 12 9.85 -30.12 10.68
N ASN A 13 10.53 -30.96 9.92
CA ASN A 13 10.17 -32.36 9.75
C ASN A 13 10.88 -33.19 10.82
N THR A 14 10.15 -33.66 11.82
CA THR A 14 10.66 -34.52 12.89
C THR A 14 10.53 -36.01 12.59
N SER A 15 10.03 -36.39 11.42
CA SER A 15 9.85 -37.78 11.02
C SER A 15 11.11 -38.40 10.41
N ALA A 16 11.10 -39.73 10.27
CA ALA A 16 12.18 -40.49 9.61
C ALA A 16 12.04 -40.53 8.08
N VAL A 17 11.00 -39.92 7.51
CA VAL A 17 10.73 -39.91 6.07
C VAL A 17 10.62 -38.48 5.54
N PRO A 18 10.88 -38.23 4.24
CA PRO A 18 10.64 -36.91 3.66
C PRO A 18 9.16 -36.52 3.72
N LEU A 19 8.87 -35.25 3.93
CA LEU A 19 7.51 -34.70 3.92
C LEU A 19 7.34 -33.65 2.83
N THR A 20 6.45 -33.89 1.88
CA THR A 20 6.04 -32.88 0.89
C THR A 20 4.86 -32.08 1.43
N PHE A 21 5.02 -30.76 1.50
CA PHE A 21 4.03 -29.84 2.05
C PHE A 21 3.49 -28.88 0.99
N LYS A 22 2.26 -28.39 1.23
CA LYS A 22 1.67 -27.24 0.53
C LYS A 22 1.00 -26.32 1.55
N LEU A 23 1.27 -25.02 1.44
CA LEU A 23 0.77 -23.97 2.33
C LEU A 23 -0.29 -23.14 1.64
N ARG A 24 -1.36 -22.81 2.37
CA ARG A 24 -2.46 -21.98 1.88
C ARG A 24 -2.98 -21.10 3.01
N MET A 25 -3.23 -19.82 2.75
CA MET A 25 -4.04 -19.03 3.68
C MET A 25 -5.50 -19.46 3.58
N TRP A 26 -6.14 -19.59 4.74
CA TRP A 26 -7.58 -19.70 4.83
C TRP A 26 -8.24 -18.33 4.67
N ASP A 27 -9.22 -18.24 3.78
CA ASP A 27 -10.08 -17.05 3.63
C ASP A 27 -9.31 -15.73 3.37
N ASP A 28 -8.40 -15.77 2.39
CA ASP A 28 -7.55 -14.65 2.00
C ASP A 28 -7.88 -14.19 0.58
N GLY A 29 -9.16 -14.09 0.22
CA GLY A 29 -9.58 -13.52 -1.06
C GLY A 29 -8.97 -14.19 -2.32
N THR A 30 -9.10 -13.50 -3.45
CA THR A 30 -8.61 -13.99 -4.76
C THR A 30 -8.04 -12.88 -5.65
N GLN A 31 -8.54 -11.66 -5.53
CA GLN A 31 -8.05 -10.54 -6.31
C GLN A 31 -6.65 -10.16 -5.84
N ARG A 32 -5.71 -9.82 -6.72
CA ARG A 32 -4.35 -9.45 -6.29
C ARG A 32 -4.38 -8.20 -5.38
N ALA A 33 -3.71 -8.27 -4.23
CA ALA A 33 -3.45 -7.11 -3.38
C ALA A 33 -2.69 -6.00 -4.14
N VAL A 34 -3.04 -4.76 -3.85
CA VAL A 34 -2.42 -3.56 -4.43
C VAL A 34 -1.60 -2.86 -3.35
N SER A 35 -0.30 -2.69 -3.57
CA SER A 35 0.57 -2.02 -2.62
C SER A 35 0.58 -0.50 -2.83
N SER A 36 1.06 0.25 -1.82
CA SER A 36 1.33 1.68 -1.98
C SER A 36 2.31 1.97 -3.14
N PHE A 37 3.25 1.06 -3.43
CA PHE A 37 4.16 1.20 -4.58
C PHE A 37 3.43 1.07 -5.93
N ASP A 38 2.43 0.20 -6.01
CA ASP A 38 1.61 0.06 -7.22
C ASP A 38 0.73 1.30 -7.44
N GLN A 39 0.22 1.89 -6.35
CA GLN A 39 -0.65 3.07 -6.41
C GLN A 39 0.07 4.30 -6.94
N ILE A 40 1.29 4.56 -6.46
CA ILE A 40 2.07 5.74 -6.89
C ILE A 40 2.50 5.67 -8.35
N ARG A 41 2.52 4.49 -8.97
CA ARG A 41 2.78 4.33 -10.41
C ARG A 41 1.58 4.76 -11.27
N LYS A 42 0.40 4.93 -10.68
CA LYS A 42 -0.84 5.32 -11.35
C LYS A 42 -1.34 6.65 -10.81
N GLU A 43 -0.62 7.72 -11.14
CA GLU A 43 -0.84 9.06 -10.57
C GLU A 43 -2.23 9.64 -10.85
N ASN A 44 -2.82 9.31 -12.01
CA ASN A 44 -4.14 9.78 -12.44
C ASN A 44 -5.28 8.80 -12.12
N ASP A 45 -5.01 7.76 -11.31
CA ASP A 45 -6.01 6.74 -11.00
C ASP A 45 -7.18 7.34 -10.17
N PRO A 46 -8.45 7.06 -10.53
CA PRO A 46 -9.60 7.53 -9.77
C PRO A 46 -9.58 7.13 -8.28
N SER A 47 -8.84 6.09 -7.91
CA SER A 47 -8.67 5.64 -6.54
C SER A 47 -8.06 6.66 -5.59
N TRP A 48 -7.27 7.62 -6.09
CA TRP A 48 -6.77 8.73 -5.27
C TRP A 48 -7.88 9.61 -4.71
N ARG A 49 -9.01 9.70 -5.42
CA ARG A 49 -10.19 10.47 -4.99
C ARG A 49 -11.27 9.59 -4.37
N LYS A 50 -11.54 8.43 -4.97
CA LYS A 50 -12.67 7.57 -4.63
C LYS A 50 -12.33 6.46 -3.63
N GLY A 51 -11.05 6.27 -3.31
CA GLY A 51 -10.58 5.05 -2.67
C GLY A 51 -10.52 3.89 -3.67
N ILE A 52 -9.91 2.78 -3.26
CA ILE A 52 -9.84 1.57 -4.09
C ILE A 52 -11.10 0.75 -3.86
N HIS A 53 -11.77 0.41 -4.94
CA HIS A 53 -12.92 -0.46 -4.92
C HIS A 53 -12.50 -1.88 -5.32
N PHE A 54 -12.71 -2.83 -4.43
CA PHE A 54 -12.52 -4.25 -4.70
C PHE A 54 -13.87 -4.86 -5.08
N TYR A 55 -13.92 -5.63 -6.18
CA TYR A 55 -15.12 -6.38 -6.57
C TYR A 55 -15.19 -7.72 -5.85
N VAL A 56 -14.02 -8.26 -5.49
CA VAL A 56 -13.82 -9.47 -4.69
C VAL A 56 -12.71 -9.18 -3.69
N GLU A 57 -12.75 -9.80 -2.51
CA GLU A 57 -11.74 -9.60 -1.48
C GLU A 57 -10.32 -9.82 -2.02
N PRO A 58 -9.38 -8.90 -1.71
CA PRO A 58 -8.00 -9.03 -2.13
C PRO A 58 -7.31 -10.15 -1.35
N ARG A 59 -6.37 -10.80 -2.04
CA ARG A 59 -5.40 -11.73 -1.48
C ARG A 59 -4.23 -10.97 -0.92
N GLU A 60 -4.26 -10.77 0.39
CA GLU A 60 -3.37 -9.90 1.14
C GLU A 60 -2.12 -10.66 1.62
N PHE A 61 -2.13 -12.00 1.65
CA PHE A 61 -0.97 -12.80 2.02
C PHE A 61 -0.33 -13.56 0.85
N THR A 62 1.00 -13.50 0.83
CA THR A 62 1.85 -14.32 -0.06
C THR A 62 2.77 -15.19 0.79
N ILE A 63 2.97 -16.44 0.37
CA ILE A 63 3.77 -17.44 1.08
C ILE A 63 4.89 -17.91 0.16
N ASN A 64 6.14 -17.93 0.65
CA ASN A 64 7.30 -18.32 -0.13
C ASN A 64 8.31 -19.14 0.71
N PRO A 65 8.65 -20.37 0.33
CA PRO A 65 7.96 -21.19 -0.66
C PRO A 65 6.55 -21.59 -0.17
N SER A 66 5.57 -21.66 -1.07
CA SER A 66 4.24 -22.17 -0.73
C SER A 66 4.13 -23.69 -0.79
N GLN A 67 5.16 -24.38 -1.28
CA GLN A 67 5.21 -25.83 -1.38
C GLN A 67 6.66 -26.30 -1.46
N GLY A 68 6.94 -27.53 -1.05
CA GLY A 68 8.27 -28.11 -1.10
C GLY A 68 8.34 -29.45 -0.40
N THR A 69 9.53 -30.04 -0.33
CA THR A 69 9.78 -31.32 0.36
C THR A 69 10.88 -31.11 1.39
N ILE A 70 10.58 -31.46 2.65
CA ILE A 70 11.52 -31.35 3.76
C ILE A 70 12.11 -32.74 4.02
N PRO A 71 13.45 -32.92 3.97
CA PRO A 71 14.07 -34.21 4.24
C PRO A 71 13.82 -34.65 5.70
N PRO A 72 14.03 -35.94 6.03
CA PRO A 72 13.96 -36.43 7.41
C PRO A 72 14.82 -35.59 8.35
N GLN A 73 14.30 -35.24 9.52
CA GLN A 73 14.99 -34.39 10.50
C GLN A 73 15.40 -32.98 9.98
N GLY A 74 14.88 -32.57 8.82
CA GLY A 74 15.18 -31.29 8.18
C GLY A 74 14.22 -30.17 8.58
N HIS A 75 14.49 -28.97 8.07
CA HIS A 75 13.60 -27.82 8.20
C HIS A 75 13.55 -26.98 6.92
N GLN A 76 12.50 -26.17 6.81
CA GLN A 76 12.33 -25.19 5.74
C GLN A 76 11.83 -23.88 6.34
N ASP A 77 12.56 -22.80 6.06
CA ASP A 77 12.11 -21.45 6.38
C ASP A 77 11.09 -21.00 5.33
N ILE A 78 10.01 -20.39 5.82
CA ILE A 78 8.85 -19.92 5.06
C ILE A 78 8.67 -18.44 5.32
N GLU A 79 8.71 -17.65 4.26
CA GLU A 79 8.38 -16.24 4.26
C GLU A 79 6.88 -16.05 4.07
N VAL A 80 6.28 -15.26 4.95
CA VAL A 80 4.88 -14.82 4.85
C VAL A 80 4.89 -13.30 4.72
N THR A 81 4.40 -12.81 3.59
CA THR A 81 4.29 -11.38 3.28
C THR A 81 2.84 -10.94 3.35
N LEU A 82 2.56 -9.93 4.16
CA LEU A 82 1.27 -9.22 4.19
C LEU A 82 1.36 -7.94 3.35
N CYS A 83 0.47 -7.78 2.39
CA CYS A 83 0.18 -6.52 1.70
C CYS A 83 -1.25 -6.10 2.01
N SER A 84 -1.41 -5.22 2.99
CA SER A 84 -2.74 -4.78 3.46
C SER A 84 -3.41 -3.82 2.47
N ASN A 85 -4.65 -4.12 2.16
CA ASN A 85 -5.61 -3.39 1.36
C ASN A 85 -6.84 -3.00 2.19
N THR A 86 -7.08 -3.71 3.31
CA THR A 86 -8.12 -3.43 4.30
C THR A 86 -7.52 -2.89 5.61
N LEU A 87 -8.22 -1.94 6.25
CA LEU A 87 -7.84 -1.43 7.57
C LEU A 87 -8.49 -2.27 8.66
N MET A 88 -7.85 -3.38 9.01
CA MET A 88 -8.33 -4.30 10.03
C MET A 88 -7.20 -4.96 10.83
N GLU A 89 -7.60 -5.69 11.86
CA GLU A 89 -6.75 -6.70 12.49
C GLU A 89 -6.95 -8.03 11.77
N PHE A 90 -5.85 -8.65 11.38
CA PHE A 90 -5.84 -9.93 10.71
C PHE A 90 -5.73 -11.04 11.74
N TYR A 91 -6.57 -12.06 11.57
CA TYR A 91 -6.48 -13.36 12.23
C TYR A 91 -6.73 -14.42 11.17
N ARG A 92 -5.65 -14.92 10.53
CA ARG A 92 -5.75 -15.82 9.37
C ARG A 92 -4.96 -17.11 9.60
N PRO A 93 -5.62 -18.28 9.57
CA PRO A 93 -4.92 -19.56 9.61
C PRO A 93 -4.13 -19.82 8.32
N MET A 94 -2.82 -20.05 8.45
CA MET A 94 -2.01 -20.71 7.43
C MET A 94 -2.18 -22.21 7.58
N LEU A 95 -2.85 -22.86 6.63
CA LEU A 95 -3.03 -24.30 6.62
C LEU A 95 -1.83 -25.00 5.99
N VAL A 96 -1.42 -26.11 6.61
CA VAL A 96 -0.40 -27.03 6.11
C VAL A 96 -1.12 -28.26 5.57
N ASP A 97 -1.00 -28.49 4.26
CA ASP A 97 -1.34 -29.76 3.63
C ASP A 97 -0.08 -30.63 3.53
N LEU A 98 -0.21 -31.92 3.81
CA LEU A 98 0.86 -32.89 3.62
C LEU A 98 0.43 -33.94 2.59
N GLU A 99 1.23 -34.10 1.55
CA GLU A 99 0.96 -35.06 0.48
C GLU A 99 0.96 -36.49 1.03
N GLY A 100 -0.08 -37.27 0.72
CA GLY A 100 -0.27 -38.62 1.25
C GLY A 100 -0.89 -38.71 2.65
N PHE A 101 -1.00 -37.59 3.39
CA PHE A 101 -1.57 -37.58 4.74
C PHE A 101 -2.90 -36.83 4.81
N GLY A 102 -3.03 -35.68 4.15
CA GLY A 102 -4.28 -34.92 4.13
C GLY A 102 -4.10 -33.41 3.95
N LYS A 103 -5.24 -32.72 3.90
CA LYS A 103 -5.30 -31.25 3.82
C LYS A 103 -5.56 -30.65 5.20
N GLY A 104 -4.90 -29.54 5.51
CA GLY A 104 -5.06 -28.83 6.78
C GLY A 104 -4.68 -29.66 8.01
N VAL A 105 -3.64 -30.50 7.90
CA VAL A 105 -3.19 -31.39 9.00
C VAL A 105 -2.58 -30.61 10.16
N ALA A 106 -2.13 -29.39 9.90
CA ALA A 106 -1.69 -28.43 10.91
C ALA A 106 -2.05 -27.01 10.46
N SER A 107 -2.02 -26.06 11.39
CA SER A 107 -2.18 -24.65 11.06
C SER A 107 -1.31 -23.76 11.94
N VAL A 108 -0.89 -22.62 11.37
CA VAL A 108 -0.23 -21.53 12.10
C VAL A 108 -1.11 -20.30 11.96
N ILE A 109 -1.51 -19.71 13.09
CA ILE A 109 -2.32 -18.47 13.07
C ILE A 109 -1.41 -17.29 12.81
N ILE A 110 -1.69 -16.55 11.74
CA ILE A 110 -1.04 -15.29 11.42
C ILE A 110 -1.89 -14.15 11.95
N THR A 111 -1.31 -13.33 12.83
CA THR A 111 -1.92 -12.12 13.34
C THR A 111 -1.18 -10.88 12.86
N ALA A 112 -1.92 -9.83 12.51
CA ALA A 112 -1.34 -8.56 12.13
C ALA A 112 -2.28 -7.40 12.47
N ARG A 113 -1.71 -6.24 12.77
CA ARG A 113 -2.46 -5.00 12.98
C ARG A 113 -1.99 -3.94 11.99
N CYS A 114 -2.92 -3.42 11.21
CA CYS A 114 -2.63 -2.36 10.24
C CYS A 114 -2.81 -0.98 10.86
N LEU A 115 -1.83 -0.11 10.62
CA LEU A 115 -1.78 1.24 11.17
C LEU A 115 -1.62 2.25 10.04
N VAL A 116 -2.39 3.34 10.11
CA VAL A 116 -2.28 4.44 9.15
C VAL A 116 -1.40 5.54 9.73
N PRO A 117 -0.30 5.93 9.08
CA PRO A 117 0.53 7.03 9.56
C PRO A 117 -0.23 8.35 9.43
N LYS A 118 -0.26 9.13 10.52
CA LYS A 118 -0.82 10.49 10.50
C LYS A 118 0.18 11.44 9.84
N LEU A 119 -0.10 11.82 8.60
CA LEU A 119 0.70 12.79 7.85
C LEU A 119 0.19 14.21 8.07
N HIS A 120 1.11 15.18 8.07
CA HIS A 120 0.80 16.60 8.16
C HIS A 120 1.20 17.31 6.87
N VAL A 121 0.41 18.29 6.43
CA VAL A 121 0.74 19.11 5.25
C VAL A 121 0.98 20.55 5.68
N SER A 122 2.06 21.14 5.18
CA SER A 122 2.42 22.54 5.43
C SER A 122 2.96 23.21 4.16
N PRO A 123 2.56 24.46 3.85
CA PRO A 123 1.48 25.21 4.50
C PRO A 123 0.11 24.55 4.23
N GLN A 124 -0.94 24.91 4.97
CA GLN A 124 -2.30 24.44 4.66
C GLN A 124 -2.94 25.20 3.49
N ILE A 125 -2.46 26.42 3.23
CA ILE A 125 -2.95 27.31 2.19
C ILE A 125 -1.75 27.89 1.45
N LEU A 126 -1.78 27.85 0.13
CA LEU A 126 -0.82 28.54 -0.72
C LEU A 126 -1.37 29.92 -1.08
N HIS A 127 -0.83 30.95 -0.43
CA HIS A 127 -1.18 32.33 -0.75
C HIS A 127 -0.40 32.78 -1.98
N TYR A 128 -1.08 33.16 -3.03
CA TYR A 128 -0.48 33.82 -4.19
C TYR A 128 -0.72 35.33 -4.06
N GLY A 129 0.29 36.13 -4.43
CA GLY A 129 0.16 37.59 -4.47
C GLY A 129 -0.45 38.04 -5.79
N ASN A 130 0.10 39.08 -6.38
CA ASN A 130 -0.31 39.51 -7.71
C ASN A 130 0.15 38.49 -8.76
N CYS A 131 -0.81 37.91 -9.48
CA CYS A 131 -0.58 36.95 -10.54
C CYS A 131 -1.01 37.53 -11.90
N HIS A 132 -0.27 37.20 -12.95
CA HIS A 132 -0.64 37.52 -14.33
C HIS A 132 -1.48 36.39 -14.94
N LEU A 133 -2.43 36.77 -15.80
CA LEU A 133 -3.24 35.81 -16.55
C LEU A 133 -2.35 34.90 -17.40
N LYS A 134 -2.66 33.61 -17.42
CA LYS A 134 -1.98 32.59 -18.25
C LYS A 134 -0.48 32.46 -17.98
N VAL A 135 -0.01 32.90 -16.81
CA VAL A 135 1.37 32.69 -16.36
C VAL A 135 1.39 31.60 -15.28
N PRO A 136 2.23 30.56 -15.43
CA PRO A 136 2.37 29.52 -14.41
C PRO A 136 3.21 30.00 -13.23
N TYR A 137 2.72 29.76 -12.02
CA TYR A 137 3.40 30.04 -10.76
C TYR A 137 3.64 28.75 -10.00
N GLU A 138 4.88 28.51 -9.60
CA GLU A 138 5.26 27.35 -8.81
C GLU A 138 5.31 27.69 -7.31
N LYS A 139 4.62 26.89 -6.51
CA LYS A 139 4.79 26.81 -5.05
C LYS A 139 4.82 25.35 -4.64
N LYS A 140 4.94 25.06 -3.34
CA LYS A 140 4.97 23.68 -2.87
C LYS A 140 4.21 23.48 -1.56
N PHE A 141 3.58 22.32 -1.45
CA PHE A 141 3.22 21.74 -0.17
C PHE A 141 4.35 20.83 0.32
N VAL A 142 4.50 20.73 1.63
CA VAL A 142 5.42 19.80 2.30
C VAL A 142 4.58 18.83 3.12
N VAL A 143 4.66 17.56 2.77
CA VAL A 143 4.12 16.45 3.56
C VAL A 143 5.17 16.07 4.60
N VAL A 144 4.78 16.10 5.87
CA VAL A 144 5.63 15.80 7.03
C VAL A 144 5.13 14.51 7.67
N ASN A 145 6.01 13.52 7.77
CA ASN A 145 5.76 12.26 8.45
C ASN A 145 6.57 12.22 9.76
N LYS A 146 5.88 12.30 10.89
CA LYS A 146 6.50 12.20 12.23
C LYS A 146 6.39 10.79 12.82
N THR A 147 5.91 9.82 12.05
CA THR A 147 5.63 8.46 12.53
C THR A 147 6.78 7.51 12.17
N HIS A 148 6.79 6.33 12.79
CA HIS A 148 7.73 5.26 12.47
C HIS A 148 7.33 4.41 11.25
N LEU A 149 6.22 4.75 10.60
CA LEU A 149 5.69 4.02 9.44
C LEU A 149 5.81 4.90 8.19
N PRO A 150 6.15 4.31 7.02
CA PRO A 150 6.10 5.05 5.76
C PRO A 150 4.65 5.44 5.44
N GLY A 151 4.46 6.60 4.81
CA GLY A 151 3.15 7.10 4.40
C GLY A 151 3.05 7.27 2.89
N CYS A 152 1.91 6.90 2.32
CA CYS A 152 1.57 7.15 0.92
C CYS A 152 0.73 8.43 0.84
N TYR A 153 1.06 9.34 -0.07
CA TYR A 153 0.30 10.57 -0.30
C TYR A 153 0.00 10.76 -1.79
N GLY A 154 -1.09 11.49 -2.08
CA GLY A 154 -1.44 11.89 -3.43
C GLY A 154 -2.26 13.18 -3.43
N LEU A 155 -1.89 14.08 -4.33
CA LEU A 155 -2.62 15.29 -4.66
C LEU A 155 -3.83 14.90 -5.50
N ILE A 156 -5.01 15.29 -5.03
CA ILE A 156 -6.25 15.02 -5.76
C ILE A 156 -6.29 15.92 -7.00
N PRO A 157 -6.45 15.37 -8.23
CA PRO A 157 -6.50 16.19 -9.44
C PRO A 157 -7.69 17.16 -9.44
N GLN A 158 -7.47 18.39 -9.92
CA GLN A 158 -8.52 19.39 -10.07
C GLN A 158 -9.59 18.94 -11.07
N LYS A 159 -10.87 19.11 -10.74
CA LYS A 159 -11.96 19.02 -11.73
C LYS A 159 -12.03 20.34 -12.50
N ARG A 160 -11.40 20.41 -13.67
CA ARG A 160 -11.42 21.62 -14.50
C ARG A 160 -12.81 21.83 -15.09
N LYS A 161 -13.30 23.05 -15.00
CA LYS A 161 -14.44 23.56 -15.76
C LYS A 161 -13.98 24.76 -16.60
N GLU A 162 -14.70 25.04 -17.67
CA GLU A 162 -14.36 26.12 -18.61
C GLU A 162 -14.32 27.50 -17.95
N ASP A 163 -15.10 27.69 -16.88
CA ASP A 163 -15.22 28.91 -16.07
C ASP A 163 -14.33 28.93 -14.81
N SER A 164 -13.46 27.93 -14.61
CA SER A 164 -12.63 27.88 -13.40
C SER A 164 -11.61 29.03 -13.40
N PRO A 165 -11.57 29.90 -12.38
CA PRO A 165 -10.72 31.09 -12.39
C PRO A 165 -9.23 30.77 -12.25
N VAL A 166 -8.90 29.58 -11.75
CA VAL A 166 -7.54 29.12 -11.48
C VAL A 166 -7.42 27.65 -11.86
N PHE A 167 -6.33 27.29 -12.53
CA PHE A 167 -5.93 25.91 -12.72
C PHE A 167 -4.73 25.56 -11.86
N TYR A 168 -4.72 24.34 -11.30
CA TYR A 168 -3.52 23.78 -10.69
C TYR A 168 -3.17 22.40 -11.27
N SER A 169 -1.88 22.08 -11.20
CA SER A 169 -1.32 20.77 -11.50
C SER A 169 -0.08 20.53 -10.64
N SER A 170 0.43 19.30 -10.65
CA SER A 170 1.71 18.96 -10.04
C SER A 170 2.48 18.04 -10.97
N PRO A 171 3.78 18.29 -11.21
CA PRO A 171 4.64 17.33 -11.92
C PRO A 171 4.99 16.11 -11.06
N LYS A 172 4.69 16.13 -9.75
CA LYS A 172 4.91 15.02 -8.82
C LYS A 172 3.72 14.94 -7.85
N PRO A 173 2.54 14.52 -8.32
CA PRO A 173 1.30 14.60 -7.57
C PRO A 173 1.24 13.60 -6.42
N CYS A 174 1.95 12.47 -6.48
CA CYS A 174 1.91 11.46 -5.44
C CYS A 174 3.31 10.92 -5.09
N GLY A 175 3.38 10.16 -4.01
CA GLY A 175 4.62 9.58 -3.56
C GLY A 175 4.53 8.89 -2.21
N ILE A 176 5.70 8.47 -1.73
CA ILE A 176 5.88 7.88 -0.41
C ILE A 176 6.78 8.79 0.41
N VAL A 177 6.34 9.15 1.61
CA VAL A 177 7.14 9.84 2.62
C VAL A 177 7.64 8.82 3.63
N GLN A 178 8.95 8.77 3.82
CA GLN A 178 9.58 7.80 4.73
C GLN A 178 9.30 8.14 6.21
N PRO A 179 9.53 7.20 7.15
CA PRO A 179 9.46 7.49 8.57
C PRO A 179 10.33 8.69 8.95
N HIS A 180 9.82 9.56 9.83
CA HIS A 180 10.56 10.74 10.33
C HIS A 180 11.15 11.64 9.24
N SER A 181 10.45 11.78 8.11
CA SER A 181 10.94 12.56 6.97
C SER A 181 9.85 13.45 6.35
N THR A 182 10.27 14.21 5.34
CA THR A 182 9.39 15.11 4.58
C THR A 182 9.44 14.80 3.09
N ALA A 183 8.35 15.09 2.39
CA ALA A 183 8.27 15.04 0.93
C ALA A 183 7.62 16.31 0.39
N GLU A 184 8.12 16.81 -0.73
CA GLU A 184 7.59 18.01 -1.38
C GLU A 184 6.60 17.63 -2.49
N ILE A 185 5.51 18.39 -2.57
CA ILE A 185 4.54 18.35 -3.67
C ILE A 185 4.61 19.72 -4.37
N PRO A 186 5.35 19.83 -5.49
CA PRO A 186 5.36 21.04 -6.29
C PRO A 186 3.97 21.27 -6.92
N ILE A 187 3.46 22.48 -6.85
CA ILE A 187 2.16 22.90 -7.36
C ILE A 187 2.39 24.02 -8.37
N ILE A 188 2.00 23.76 -9.61
CA ILE A 188 1.96 24.75 -10.69
C ILE A 188 0.54 25.30 -10.72
N THR A 189 0.40 26.61 -10.63
CA THR A 189 -0.90 27.30 -10.62
C THR A 189 -0.93 28.36 -11.72
N GLU A 190 -2.01 28.42 -12.48
CA GLU A 190 -2.20 29.38 -13.58
C GLU A 190 -3.57 30.05 -13.46
N VAL A 191 -3.57 31.39 -13.41
CA VAL A 191 -4.80 32.19 -13.35
C VAL A 191 -5.46 32.24 -14.73
N GLN A 192 -6.74 31.90 -14.80
CA GLN A 192 -7.53 31.81 -16.02
C GLN A 192 -8.44 33.02 -16.24
N ALA A 193 -8.88 33.68 -15.16
CA ALA A 193 -9.79 34.80 -15.21
C ALA A 193 -9.35 35.93 -14.25
N LEU A 194 -9.77 37.16 -14.54
CA LEU A 194 -9.53 38.32 -13.68
C LEU A 194 -10.50 38.32 -12.50
N GLY A 195 -10.00 38.61 -11.31
CA GLY A 195 -10.80 38.73 -10.09
C GLY A 195 -9.98 38.45 -8.82
N ASN A 196 -10.57 38.76 -7.67
CA ASN A 196 -10.04 38.34 -6.37
C ASN A 196 -10.66 36.97 -6.04
N HIS A 197 -9.82 35.95 -5.86
CA HIS A 197 -10.23 34.55 -5.70
C HIS A 197 -9.50 33.87 -4.54
#